data_AF-A0A8B8C8R4-F1
#
_entry.id   AF-A0A8B8C8R4-F1
#
_cell.length_a   1.000
_cell.length_b   1.000
_cell.length_c   1.000
_cell.angle_alpha   90.00
_cell.angle_beta   90.00
_cell.angle_gamma   90.00
#
_symmetry.space_group_name_H-M   'P 1'
#
loop_
_entity.id
_entity.type
_entity.pdbx_description
1 polymer ?
#
loop_
_entity_poly.entity_id
_entity_poly.type
_entity_poly.pdbx_seq_one_letter_code
_entity_poly.pdbx_strand_id
1 'polypeptide(L)'
;MASSSSATATAFTKDLSLVPEITFAFVEEFIKSHSTSSGKEQMTKGFKYHSEQYVQSVSVYEDDEGCLVKGKCYRSQRKNESPHDVKVLINHEKVEYSFCTCAIGQSGYCGHVTALLYQIAYYTQMKYKLVPTDIAKTSMPQTWHFPRGEKLQGKYFCAGI
;
A
#
# COMPACT_ATOMS: atom_id res chain seq x y z
N MET A 1 27.31 25.72 -25.78
CA MET A 1 27.72 24.86 -24.66
C MET A 1 26.56 23.93 -24.38
N ALA A 2 26.66 22.66 -24.78
CA ALA A 2 25.63 21.67 -24.55
C ALA A 2 25.84 21.12 -23.13
N SER A 3 24.97 21.48 -22.20
CA SER A 3 24.93 20.86 -20.88
C SER A 3 24.34 19.46 -21.04
N SER A 4 25.19 18.45 -21.05
CA SER A 4 24.80 17.06 -20.98
C SER A 4 24.30 16.76 -19.58
N SER A 5 22.97 16.70 -19.41
CA SER A 5 22.35 16.15 -18.19
C SER A 5 22.65 14.67 -18.14
N SER A 6 23.52 14.27 -17.22
CA SER A 6 23.86 12.86 -16.98
C SER A 6 22.69 12.18 -16.27
N ALA A 7 21.81 11.53 -17.02
CA ALA A 7 20.81 10.63 -16.46
C ALA A 7 21.52 9.42 -15.85
N THR A 8 21.83 9.48 -14.56
CA THR A 8 22.29 8.31 -13.80
C THR A 8 21.10 7.39 -13.60
N ALA A 9 20.98 6.36 -14.45
CA ALA A 9 20.05 5.26 -14.23
C ALA A 9 20.46 4.51 -12.95
N THR A 10 19.81 4.85 -11.82
CA THR A 10 20.08 4.29 -10.50
C THR A 10 19.29 2.99 -10.35
N ALA A 11 19.89 1.85 -9.96
CA ALA A 11 19.12 0.61 -9.80
C ALA A 11 18.03 0.70 -8.70
N PHE A 12 17.03 -0.20 -8.73
CA PHE A 12 16.04 -0.30 -7.64
C PHE A 12 16.74 -0.53 -6.30
N THR A 13 16.41 0.30 -5.32
CA THR A 13 16.99 0.31 -3.97
C THR A 13 15.90 0.16 -2.89
N LYS A 14 16.32 0.00 -1.64
CA LYS A 14 15.46 0.07 -0.45
C LYS A 14 15.61 1.41 0.29
N ASP A 15 16.32 2.35 -0.29
CA ASP A 15 16.51 3.69 0.26
C ASP A 15 15.23 4.51 0.10
N LEU A 16 14.64 4.87 1.25
CA LEU A 16 13.43 5.68 1.33
C LEU A 16 13.72 7.17 1.32
N SER A 17 14.99 7.57 1.43
CA SER A 17 15.41 8.98 1.36
C SER A 17 15.08 9.62 0.00
N LEU A 18 14.92 8.79 -1.04
CA LEU A 18 14.56 9.18 -2.41
C LEU A 18 13.05 9.41 -2.59
N VAL A 19 12.23 8.98 -1.62
CA VAL A 19 10.77 9.05 -1.74
C VAL A 19 10.28 10.39 -1.25
N PRO A 20 9.45 11.13 -2.03
CA PRO A 20 8.88 12.38 -1.56
C PRO A 20 8.01 12.17 -0.33
N GLU A 21 8.01 13.15 0.58
CA GLU A 21 7.22 13.08 1.79
C GLU A 21 5.73 13.26 1.48
N ILE A 22 4.99 12.16 1.54
CA ILE A 22 3.53 12.16 1.38
C ILE A 22 2.83 11.80 2.69
N THR A 23 1.56 12.19 2.81
CA THR A 23 0.73 11.96 4.01
C THR A 23 -0.47 11.06 3.71
N PHE A 24 -1.14 10.54 4.74
CA PHE A 24 -2.40 9.84 4.54
C PHE A 24 -3.47 10.71 3.87
N ALA A 25 -3.55 12.00 4.19
CA ALA A 25 -4.49 12.93 3.57
C ALA A 25 -4.25 13.04 2.05
N PHE A 26 -2.99 13.10 1.62
CA PHE A 26 -2.62 13.06 0.21
C PHE A 26 -3.14 11.80 -0.49
N VAL A 27 -3.00 10.63 0.15
CA VAL A 27 -3.53 9.37 -0.39
C VAL A 27 -5.05 9.43 -0.53
N GLU A 28 -5.76 9.94 0.46
CA GLU A 28 -7.22 10.07 0.38
C GLU A 28 -7.67 11.01 -0.73
N GLU A 29 -6.97 12.14 -0.89
CA GLU A 29 -7.26 13.12 -1.94
C GLU A 29 -7.03 12.56 -3.33
N PHE A 30 -5.92 11.83 -3.54
CA PHE A 30 -5.65 11.10 -4.78
C PHE A 30 -6.78 10.13 -5.13
N ILE A 31 -7.29 9.37 -4.16
CA ILE A 31 -8.37 8.42 -4.40
C ILE A 31 -9.71 9.13 -4.65
N LYS A 32 -10.00 10.21 -3.92
CA LYS A 32 -11.22 11.02 -4.10
C LYS A 32 -11.25 11.69 -5.48
N SER A 33 -10.11 12.13 -6.02
CA SER A 33 -10.05 12.78 -7.33
C SER A 33 -10.26 11.82 -8.51
N HIS A 34 -9.93 10.54 -8.34
CA HIS A 34 -10.07 9.52 -9.41
C HIS A 34 -11.38 8.72 -9.34
N SER A 35 -12.01 8.67 -8.17
CA SER A 35 -13.24 7.90 -7.96
C SER A 35 -14.49 8.76 -8.14
N THR A 36 -15.44 8.31 -8.95
CA THR A 36 -16.77 8.93 -9.07
C THR A 36 -17.62 8.80 -7.80
N SER A 37 -17.36 7.79 -6.96
CA SER A 37 -18.13 7.49 -5.73
C SER A 37 -17.31 7.68 -4.43
N SER A 38 -16.54 8.77 -4.34
CA SER A 38 -15.69 9.14 -3.18
C SER A 38 -14.55 8.17 -2.81
N GLY A 39 -14.46 6.98 -3.42
CA GLY A 39 -13.35 6.03 -3.26
C GLY A 39 -13.23 5.38 -1.88
N LYS A 40 -14.29 5.44 -1.06
CA LYS A 40 -14.30 4.92 0.32
C LYS A 40 -13.94 3.44 0.41
N GLU A 41 -14.37 2.64 -0.56
CA GLU A 41 -14.08 1.20 -0.59
C GLU A 41 -12.58 0.94 -0.80
N GLN A 42 -11.95 1.68 -1.71
CA GLN A 42 -10.53 1.59 -2.04
C GLN A 42 -9.69 2.06 -0.87
N MET A 43 -10.07 3.16 -0.22
CA MET A 43 -9.45 3.65 1.02
C MET A 43 -9.55 2.61 2.15
N THR A 44 -10.74 2.05 2.39
CA THR A 44 -10.96 1.05 3.46
C THR A 44 -10.13 -0.21 3.21
N LYS A 45 -10.16 -0.75 1.99
CA LYS A 45 -9.38 -1.93 1.62
C LYS A 45 -7.88 -1.66 1.67
N GLY A 46 -7.46 -0.50 1.15
CA GLY A 46 -6.06 -0.10 1.12
C GLY A 46 -5.47 0.05 2.51
N PHE A 47 -6.18 0.72 3.41
CA PHE A 47 -5.75 0.86 4.80
C PHE A 47 -5.64 -0.50 5.50
N LYS A 48 -6.62 -1.40 5.28
CA LYS A 48 -6.56 -2.78 5.81
C LYS A 48 -5.34 -3.55 5.31
N TYR A 49 -5.03 -3.47 4.03
CA TYR A 49 -3.88 -4.17 3.45
C TYR A 49 -2.54 -3.63 3.97
N HIS A 50 -2.44 -2.32 4.14
CA HIS A 50 -1.30 -1.69 4.79
C HIS A 50 -1.17 -2.15 6.26
N SER A 51 -2.23 -2.01 7.07
CA SER A 51 -2.17 -2.29 8.51
C SER A 51 -1.93 -3.77 8.82
N GLU A 52 -2.53 -4.68 8.05
CA GLU A 52 -2.36 -6.12 8.22
C GLU A 52 -1.14 -6.69 7.46
N GLN A 53 -0.22 -5.84 6.99
CA GLN A 53 1.05 -6.22 6.37
C GLN A 53 0.86 -7.16 5.15
N TYR A 54 -0.03 -6.77 4.23
CA TYR A 54 -0.19 -7.42 2.92
C TYR A 54 0.73 -6.80 1.86
N VAL A 55 1.25 -5.59 2.08
CA VAL A 55 2.25 -4.95 1.22
C VAL A 55 3.65 -5.42 1.62
N GLN A 56 4.42 -5.93 0.67
CA GLN A 56 5.75 -6.52 0.87
C GLN A 56 6.69 -6.18 -0.27
N SER A 57 7.99 -6.44 -0.09
CA SER A 57 9.01 -6.29 -1.13
C SER A 57 9.01 -4.89 -1.77
N VAL A 58 8.86 -3.85 -0.94
CA VAL A 58 8.88 -2.46 -1.42
C VAL A 58 10.30 -2.11 -1.87
N SER A 59 10.39 -1.48 -3.04
CA SER A 59 11.65 -0.98 -3.63
C SER A 59 11.40 0.32 -4.37
N VAL A 60 12.40 1.18 -4.37
CA VAL A 60 12.34 2.56 -4.86
C VAL A 60 13.34 2.73 -6.00
N TYR A 61 12.99 3.54 -6.99
CA TYR A 61 13.84 3.98 -8.08
C TYR A 61 13.52 5.44 -8.34
N GLU A 62 14.53 6.29 -8.43
CA GLU A 62 14.35 7.71 -8.73
C GLU A 62 15.01 8.02 -10.08
N ASP A 63 14.29 8.74 -10.93
CA ASP A 63 14.77 9.31 -12.19
C ASP A 63 14.33 10.77 -12.33
N ASP A 64 14.60 11.36 -13.50
CA ASP A 64 14.24 12.73 -13.84
C ASP A 64 12.71 12.96 -13.88
N GLU A 65 11.89 11.90 -14.02
CA GLU A 65 10.42 11.97 -14.04
C GLU A 65 9.79 11.84 -12.65
N GLY A 66 10.54 11.29 -11.68
CA GLY A 66 10.17 11.24 -10.27
C GLY A 66 10.60 9.95 -9.56
N CYS A 67 9.90 9.65 -8.47
CA CYS A 67 10.17 8.48 -7.65
C CYS A 67 9.21 7.34 -7.98
N LEU A 68 9.69 6.32 -8.70
CA LEU A 68 9.00 5.08 -8.97
C LEU A 68 9.14 4.09 -7.81
N VAL A 69 8.03 3.86 -7.10
CA VAL A 69 7.94 2.85 -6.05
C VAL A 69 7.24 1.60 -6.56
N LYS A 70 7.85 0.44 -6.35
CA LYS A 70 7.28 -0.87 -6.63
C LYS A 70 7.06 -1.64 -5.34
N GLY A 71 6.06 -2.50 -5.34
CA GLY A 71 5.81 -3.44 -4.26
C GLY A 71 4.96 -4.61 -4.71
N LYS A 72 4.82 -5.57 -3.79
CA LYS A 72 3.93 -6.73 -3.94
C LYS A 72 2.83 -6.63 -2.91
N CYS A 73 1.58 -6.80 -3.33
CA CYS A 73 0.43 -6.74 -2.43
C CYS A 73 -0.39 -8.02 -2.51
N TYR A 74 -0.47 -8.75 -1.40
CA TYR A 74 -1.26 -9.98 -1.34
C TYR A 74 -2.76 -9.69 -1.32
N ARG A 75 -3.55 -10.61 -1.88
CA ARG A 75 -5.01 -10.57 -1.80
C ARG A 75 -5.47 -10.79 -0.36
N SER A 76 -6.57 -10.14 0.02
CA SER A 76 -7.18 -10.31 1.35
C SER A 76 -7.35 -11.80 1.69
N GLN A 77 -6.93 -12.22 2.89
CA GLN A 77 -7.11 -13.60 3.39
C GLN A 77 -6.40 -14.69 2.57
N ARG A 78 -5.66 -14.35 1.51
CA ARG A 78 -4.99 -15.30 0.61
C ARG A 78 -3.51 -14.97 0.47
N LYS A 79 -2.81 -14.91 1.61
CA LYS A 79 -1.34 -14.71 1.64
C LYS A 79 -0.54 -15.90 1.07
N ASN A 80 -1.23 -16.98 0.66
CA ASN A 80 -0.64 -18.17 0.03
C ASN A 80 -0.76 -18.16 -1.49
N GLU A 81 -1.56 -17.25 -2.07
CA GLU A 81 -1.61 -17.03 -3.51
C GLU A 81 -0.53 -16.03 -3.95
N SER A 82 -0.18 -16.04 -5.23
CA SER A 82 0.78 -15.07 -5.78
C SER A 82 0.28 -13.63 -5.56
N PRO A 83 1.10 -12.75 -4.96
CA PRO A 83 0.71 -11.36 -4.75
C PRO A 83 0.59 -10.62 -6.08
N HIS A 84 -0.16 -9.52 -6.07
CA HIS A 84 -0.21 -8.60 -7.19
C HIS A 84 1.03 -7.71 -7.20
N ASP A 85 1.63 -7.54 -8.38
CA ASP A 85 2.61 -6.47 -8.58
C ASP A 85 1.89 -5.12 -8.64
N VAL A 86 2.40 -4.17 -7.85
CA VAL A 86 1.87 -2.81 -7.70
C VAL A 86 3.01 -1.82 -7.93
N LYS A 87 2.74 -0.74 -8.66
CA LYS A 87 3.71 0.32 -8.96
C LYS A 87 3.04 1.68 -8.89
N VAL A 88 3.76 2.66 -8.35
CA VAL A 88 3.34 4.08 -8.33
C VAL A 88 4.53 4.96 -8.66
N LEU A 89 4.33 5.94 -9.54
CA LEU A 89 5.28 7.02 -9.82
C LEU A 89 4.78 8.26 -9.11
N ILE A 90 5.60 8.78 -8.19
CA ILE A 90 5.29 9.97 -7.40
C ILE A 90 6.28 11.05 -7.77
N ASN A 91 5.77 12.19 -8.22
CA ASN A 91 6.57 13.37 -8.51
C ASN A 91 6.12 14.49 -7.56
N HIS A 92 7.02 14.94 -6.68
CA HIS A 92 6.74 15.89 -5.61
C HIS A 92 5.47 15.53 -4.83
N GLU A 93 4.36 16.22 -5.12
CA GLU A 93 3.07 16.13 -4.45
C GLU A 93 1.97 15.59 -5.38
N LYS A 94 2.33 14.75 -6.35
CA LYS A 94 1.35 14.13 -7.25
C LYS A 94 1.73 12.71 -7.62
N VAL A 95 0.71 11.85 -7.68
CA VAL A 95 0.84 10.52 -8.29
C VAL A 95 0.64 10.69 -9.79
N GLU A 96 1.72 10.58 -10.57
CA GLU A 96 1.69 10.72 -12.03
C GLU A 96 1.20 9.44 -12.69
N TYR A 97 1.60 8.30 -12.14
CA TYR A 97 1.23 7.00 -12.69
C TYR A 97 1.03 5.98 -11.57
N SER A 98 0.05 5.10 -11.77
CA SER A 98 -0.22 4.00 -10.86
C SER A 98 -0.73 2.79 -11.62
N PHE A 99 -0.29 1.61 -11.19
CA PHE A 99 -0.64 0.35 -11.84
C PHE A 99 -0.69 -0.79 -10.84
N CYS A 100 -1.66 -1.67 -11.03
CA CYS A 100 -1.72 -2.94 -10.34
C CYS A 100 -2.22 -4.04 -11.27
N THR A 101 -1.65 -5.23 -11.12
CA THR A 101 -2.02 -6.44 -11.89
C THR A 101 -3.39 -7.02 -11.54
N CYS A 102 -4.13 -6.47 -10.57
CA CYS A 102 -5.48 -6.94 -10.26
C CYS A 102 -6.50 -6.44 -11.31
N ALA A 103 -7.65 -7.11 -11.42
CA ALA A 103 -8.66 -6.80 -12.43
C ALA A 103 -9.13 -5.34 -12.40
N ILE A 104 -9.26 -4.75 -11.21
CA ILE A 104 -9.63 -3.33 -11.03
C ILE A 104 -8.39 -2.43 -11.19
N GLY A 105 -7.19 -2.94 -10.92
CA GLY A 105 -5.94 -2.20 -10.81
C GLY A 105 -5.45 -1.55 -12.11
N GLN A 106 -6.03 -1.94 -13.24
CA GLN A 106 -5.85 -1.24 -14.51
C GLN A 106 -6.47 0.17 -14.51
N SER A 107 -7.40 0.48 -13.60
CA SER A 107 -7.97 1.82 -13.44
C SER A 107 -7.04 2.80 -12.72
N GLY A 108 -5.93 2.32 -12.14
CA GLY A 108 -4.95 3.14 -11.41
C GLY A 108 -5.20 3.27 -9.90
N TYR A 109 -6.43 3.11 -9.39
CA TYR A 109 -6.75 3.45 -7.98
C TYR A 109 -7.39 2.32 -7.17
N CYS A 110 -7.03 1.07 -7.43
CA CYS A 110 -7.56 -0.06 -6.66
C CYS A 110 -7.02 -0.10 -5.22
N GLY A 111 -7.67 -0.88 -4.34
CA GLY A 111 -7.23 -1.01 -2.94
C GLY A 111 -5.78 -1.47 -2.76
N HIS A 112 -5.18 -2.20 -3.71
CA HIS A 112 -3.76 -2.56 -3.63
C HIS A 112 -2.83 -1.37 -3.91
N VAL A 113 -3.19 -0.49 -4.86
CA VAL A 113 -2.45 0.76 -5.11
C VAL A 113 -2.56 1.65 -3.89
N THR A 114 -3.78 1.82 -3.37
CA THR A 114 -4.04 2.60 -2.15
C THR A 114 -3.24 2.08 -0.96
N ALA A 115 -3.11 0.76 -0.82
CA ALA A 115 -2.29 0.15 0.23
C ALA A 115 -0.80 0.50 0.10
N LEU A 116 -0.25 0.48 -1.12
CA LEU A 116 1.15 0.87 -1.35
C LEU A 116 1.36 2.35 -1.02
N LEU A 117 0.44 3.23 -1.42
CA LEU A 117 0.50 4.65 -1.08
C LEU A 117 0.43 4.91 0.42
N TYR A 118 -0.47 4.23 1.15
CA TYR A 118 -0.48 4.30 2.62
C TYR A 118 0.81 3.76 3.22
N GLN A 119 1.38 2.69 2.68
CA GLN A 119 2.66 2.15 3.16
C GLN A 119 3.80 3.16 3.00
N ILE A 120 3.85 3.86 1.87
CA ILE A 120 4.83 4.91 1.61
C ILE A 120 4.62 6.09 2.57
N ALA A 121 3.39 6.60 2.69
CA ALA A 121 3.06 7.68 3.61
C ALA A 121 3.42 7.35 5.06
N TYR A 122 3.18 6.11 5.48
CA TYR A 122 3.60 5.64 6.81
C TYR A 122 5.13 5.70 6.97
N TYR A 123 5.87 5.22 5.96
CA TYR A 123 7.34 5.23 6.00
C TYR A 123 7.91 6.65 6.09
N THR A 124 7.40 7.57 5.27
CA THR A 124 7.86 8.96 5.21
C THR A 124 7.49 9.71 6.50
N GLN A 125 6.28 9.54 7.01
CA GLN A 125 5.84 10.17 8.26
C GLN A 125 6.63 9.67 9.48
N MET A 126 6.98 8.39 9.51
CA MET A 126 7.81 7.79 10.57
C MET A 126 9.32 7.98 10.34
N LYS A 127 9.72 8.71 9.28
CA LYS A 127 11.11 9.04 8.94
C LYS A 127 12.02 7.81 8.81
N TYR A 128 11.50 6.73 8.22
CA TYR A 128 12.32 5.57 7.86
C TYR A 128 13.31 5.93 6.75
N LYS A 129 14.58 5.55 6.92
CA LYS A 129 15.62 5.71 5.89
C LYS A 129 15.69 4.53 4.93
N LEU A 130 15.35 3.34 5.42
CA LEU A 130 15.39 2.10 4.65
C LEU A 130 14.06 1.37 4.79
N VAL A 131 13.61 0.73 3.72
CA VAL A 131 12.46 -0.18 3.75
C VAL A 131 12.73 -1.27 4.80
N PRO A 132 11.88 -1.40 5.83
CA PRO A 132 12.02 -2.46 6.83
C PRO A 132 12.05 -3.83 6.14
N THR A 133 13.02 -4.66 6.50
CA THR A 133 13.07 -6.03 6.01
C THR A 133 11.85 -6.79 6.48
N ASP A 134 11.24 -7.60 5.61
CA ASP A 134 10.10 -8.45 5.94
C ASP A 134 10.45 -9.29 7.18
N ILE A 135 9.88 -8.91 8.35
CA ILE A 135 10.10 -9.66 9.58
C ILE A 135 9.47 -11.04 9.38
N ALA A 136 10.23 -12.10 9.63
CA ALA A 136 9.74 -13.46 9.52
C ALA A 136 8.45 -13.63 10.35
N LYS A 137 7.36 -14.07 9.70
CA LYS A 137 6.01 -14.18 10.28
C LYS A 137 5.94 -15.03 11.56
N THR A 138 6.94 -15.87 11.82
CA THR A 138 7.04 -16.74 13.00
C THR A 138 7.61 -16.05 14.24
N SER A 139 8.01 -14.79 14.16
CA SER A 139 8.49 -14.04 15.34
C SER A 139 7.36 -13.60 16.27
N MET A 140 6.12 -13.53 15.77
CA MET A 140 4.95 -13.25 16.61
C MET A 140 4.46 -14.52 17.31
N PRO A 141 4.23 -14.47 18.63
CA PRO A 141 3.72 -15.62 19.37
C PRO A 141 2.36 -16.04 18.82
N GLN A 142 2.22 -17.35 18.58
CA GLN A 142 0.97 -17.96 18.12
C GLN A 142 -0.15 -17.69 19.13
N THR A 143 -1.23 -17.02 18.72
CA THR A 143 -2.33 -16.65 19.62
C THR A 143 -3.49 -17.65 19.65
N TRP A 144 -3.39 -18.77 18.93
CA TRP A 144 -4.45 -19.79 18.87
C TRP A 144 -4.83 -20.40 20.24
N HIS A 145 -3.92 -20.37 21.21
CA HIS A 145 -4.16 -20.86 22.57
C HIS A 145 -4.97 -19.88 23.44
N PHE A 146 -5.12 -18.62 23.04
CA PHE A 146 -5.96 -17.68 23.78
C PHE A 146 -7.42 -17.94 23.40
N PRO A 147 -8.30 -18.25 24.39
CA PRO A 147 -9.71 -18.39 24.11
C PRO A 147 -10.23 -17.08 23.52
N ARG A 148 -10.84 -17.17 22.33
CA ARG A 148 -11.66 -16.08 21.80
C ARG A 148 -12.73 -15.81 22.86
N GLY A 149 -12.89 -14.55 23.26
CA GLY A 149 -13.76 -14.13 24.36
C GLY A 149 -15.21 -14.60 24.25
N GLU A 150 -16.05 -14.19 25.20
CA GLU A 150 -17.42 -14.70 25.33
C GLU A 150 -18.18 -14.77 24.00
N LYS A 151 -18.77 -15.95 23.74
CA LYS A 151 -19.58 -16.18 22.55
C LYS A 151 -20.75 -15.22 22.56
N LEU A 152 -20.91 -14.44 21.48
CA LEU A 152 -22.09 -13.62 21.25
C LEU A 152 -23.33 -14.55 21.22
N GLN A 153 -24.15 -14.50 22.27
CA GLN A 153 -25.41 -15.24 22.31
C GLN A 153 -26.41 -14.57 21.38
N GLY A 154 -26.77 -15.23 20.29
CA GLY A 154 -27.85 -14.81 19.41
C GLY A 154 -29.18 -14.91 20.14
N LYS A 155 -29.80 -13.77 20.49
CA LYS A 155 -31.18 -13.74 20.95
C LYS A 155 -32.10 -13.83 19.73
N TYR A 156 -32.66 -15.00 19.48
CA TYR A 156 -33.77 -15.16 18.54
C TYR A 156 -35.04 -14.61 19.21
N PHE A 157 -35.55 -13.47 18.74
CA PHE A 157 -36.90 -13.01 19.05
C PHE A 157 -37.87 -13.71 18.10
N CYS A 158 -38.55 -14.76 18.57
CA CYS A 158 -39.79 -15.22 17.94
C CYS A 158 -40.92 -14.32 18.41
N ALA A 159 -41.41 -13.43 17.54
CA ALA A 159 -42.68 -12.76 17.72
C ALA A 159 -43.80 -13.78 17.47
N GLY A 160 -44.56 -14.10 18.52
CA GLY A 160 -45.76 -14.93 18.43
C GLY A 160 -46.86 -14.22 17.66
N ILE A 161 -47.57 -15.00 16.84
CA ILE A 161 -48.81 -14.67 16.13
C ILE A 161 -49.93 -14.44 17.14
#